data_AF-A0A953TZV2-F1
#
_entry.id   AF-A0A953TZV2-F1
#
_cell.length_a   1.000
_cell.length_b   1.000
_cell.length_c   1.000
_cell.angle_alpha   90.00
_cell.angle_beta   90.00
_cell.angle_gamma   90.00
#
_symmetry.space_group_name_H-M   'P 1'
#
loop_
_entity.id
_entity.type
_entity.pdbx_description
1 polymer ?
#
loop_
_entity_poly.entity_id
_entity_poly.type
_entity_poly.pdbx_seq_one_letter_code
_entity_poly.pdbx_strand_id
1 'polypeptide(L)'
;MTDQQARNDVASLKKSLTESDDRTLRLGDKLEKLKDSAQEFSIRVARVEERTSMLLWAFGIGIAVLLAFGTQLYLMNGRVFALDENVKQVAAGVSAIRLTQLSAEPTKAENISQTQKVLQQAIAGKIKIDQEVVRNTGINFMQASYTADGKTNPAVWPAVQQYLNYKAFLNRDVEASLGNLEVTTKGYSKYRETVTIIPVEKPPHHPFGVFYAGGHVDPAHAARLEPLDSPQTEPNDIKYYIIQIMSRDIVVLDNMWMKNVIIRDGTVQYGGGRIVLDSVYFVNCKFNLFQLTPRSKDLGEAILASTPTTFNANVNAKLLGKSN
;
A
#
# COMPACT_ATOMS: atom_id res chain seq x y z
N MET A 1 33.65 -12.34 46.54
CA MET A 1 34.74 -11.71 45.76
C MET A 1 36.03 -11.99 46.48
N THR A 2 37.00 -12.57 45.80
CA THR A 2 38.29 -12.94 46.38
C THR A 2 39.19 -11.71 46.47
N ASP A 3 39.99 -11.62 47.54
CA ASP A 3 40.88 -10.49 47.86
C ASP A 3 41.90 -10.19 46.72
N GLN A 4 42.14 -11.20 45.87
CA GLN A 4 42.97 -11.09 44.67
C GLN A 4 42.38 -10.16 43.60
N GLN A 5 41.04 -10.13 43.47
CA GLN A 5 40.35 -9.38 42.42
C GLN A 5 40.30 -7.88 42.75
N ALA A 6 40.11 -7.54 44.02
CA ALA A 6 40.19 -6.15 44.50
C ALA A 6 41.61 -5.54 44.36
N ARG A 7 42.66 -6.34 44.54
CA ARG A 7 44.06 -5.87 44.35
C ARG A 7 44.39 -5.56 42.90
N ASN A 8 43.84 -6.32 41.95
CA ASN A 8 44.05 -6.09 40.53
C ASN A 8 43.33 -4.84 40.04
N ASP A 9 42.12 -4.59 40.54
CA ASP A 9 41.35 -3.40 40.17
C ASP A 9 42.00 -2.11 40.70
N VAL A 10 42.51 -2.13 41.95
CA VAL A 10 43.27 -1.01 42.53
C VAL A 10 44.57 -0.74 41.78
N ALA A 11 45.26 -1.78 41.29
CA ALA A 11 46.47 -1.60 40.48
C ALA A 11 46.16 -0.98 39.11
N SER A 12 45.04 -1.37 38.48
CA SER A 12 44.59 -0.79 37.21
C SER A 12 44.17 0.68 37.35
N LEU A 13 43.47 1.02 38.45
CA LEU A 13 43.05 2.39 38.76
C LEU A 13 44.24 3.28 39.08
N LYS A 14 45.26 2.78 39.82
CA LYS A 14 46.49 3.55 40.04
C LYS A 14 47.21 3.85 38.74
N LYS A 15 47.30 2.89 37.82
CA LYS A 15 47.91 3.08 36.50
C LYS A 15 47.14 4.10 35.64
N SER A 16 45.81 4.04 35.67
CA SER A 16 44.95 5.02 34.98
C SER A 16 45.04 6.42 35.60
N LEU A 17 45.26 6.53 36.91
CA LEU A 17 45.38 7.80 37.61
C LEU A 17 46.74 8.47 37.31
N THR A 18 47.85 7.72 37.28
CA THR A 18 49.15 8.26 36.87
C THR A 18 49.21 8.64 35.39
N GLU A 19 48.54 7.90 34.50
CA GLU A 19 48.43 8.30 33.08
C GLU A 19 47.53 9.52 32.86
N SER A 20 46.56 9.76 33.77
CA SER A 20 45.74 10.96 33.73
C SER A 20 46.50 12.19 34.24
N ASP A 21 47.29 12.05 35.30
CA ASP A 21 48.03 13.16 35.90
C ASP A 21 49.15 13.68 34.98
N ASP A 22 49.80 12.78 34.24
CA ASP A 22 50.83 13.12 33.25
C ASP A 22 50.24 13.85 32.01
N ARG A 23 48.94 13.64 31.72
CA ARG A 23 48.22 14.39 30.68
C ARG A 23 47.81 15.79 31.15
N THR A 24 47.48 15.96 32.43
CA THR A 24 47.12 17.27 32.99
C THR A 24 48.34 18.19 33.12
N LEU A 25 49.50 17.65 33.49
CA LEU A 25 50.77 18.40 33.52
C LEU A 25 51.25 18.80 32.12
N ARG A 26 51.06 17.93 31.11
CA ARG A 26 51.33 18.26 29.69
C ARG A 26 50.35 19.27 29.09
N LEU A 27 49.17 19.46 29.69
CA LEU A 27 48.19 20.46 29.28
C LEU A 27 48.51 21.84 29.87
N GLY A 28 49.00 21.90 31.11
CA GLY A 28 49.47 23.16 31.73
C GLY A 28 50.64 23.79 30.96
N ASP A 29 51.64 22.97 30.61
CA ASP A 29 52.85 23.41 29.90
C ASP A 29 52.56 23.85 28.43
N LYS A 30 51.46 23.35 27.85
CA LYS A 30 50.95 23.78 26.54
C LYS A 30 50.10 25.04 26.63
N LEU A 31 49.39 25.25 27.74
CA LEU A 31 48.59 26.45 27.97
C LEU A 31 49.48 27.68 28.22
N GLU A 32 50.61 27.50 28.91
CA GLU A 32 51.57 28.59 29.17
C GLU A 32 52.29 29.02 27.88
N LYS A 33 52.69 28.07 27.02
CA LYS A 33 53.21 28.35 25.67
C LYS A 33 52.20 29.05 24.75
N LEU A 34 50.91 28.75 24.91
CA LEU A 34 49.82 29.41 24.17
C LEU A 34 49.56 30.83 24.68
N LYS A 35 49.73 31.08 25.99
CA LYS A 35 49.59 32.41 26.59
C LYS A 35 50.72 33.35 26.17
N ASP A 36 51.96 32.86 26.16
CA ASP A 36 53.12 33.64 25.70
C ASP A 36 53.07 33.90 24.19
N SER A 37 52.58 32.93 23.39
CA SER A 37 52.33 33.13 21.95
C SER A 37 51.21 34.14 21.67
N ALA A 38 50.20 34.26 22.54
CA ALA A 38 49.10 35.20 22.37
C ALA A 38 49.50 36.65 22.67
N GLN A 39 50.40 36.89 23.64
CA GLN A 39 50.94 38.22 23.91
C GLN A 39 51.86 38.71 22.79
N GLU A 40 52.66 37.83 22.18
CA GLU A 40 53.54 38.19 21.05
C GLU A 40 52.74 38.45 19.75
N PHE A 41 51.57 37.84 19.59
CA PHE A 41 50.68 38.10 18.43
C PHE A 41 50.06 39.51 18.46
N SER A 42 49.78 40.08 19.64
CA SER A 42 49.15 41.41 19.75
C SER A 42 50.00 42.55 19.17
N ILE A 43 51.34 42.41 19.19
CA ILE A 43 52.28 43.41 18.67
C ILE A 43 52.49 43.26 17.14
N ARG A 44 52.14 42.10 16.57
CA ARG A 44 52.20 41.86 15.10
C ARG A 44 50.87 42.08 14.37
N VAL A 45 49.78 42.42 15.07
CA VAL A 45 48.45 42.67 14.46
C VAL A 45 48.35 44.00 13.70
N ALA A 46 49.35 44.88 13.73
CA ALA A 46 49.41 46.02 12.80
C ALA A 46 49.74 45.62 11.33
N ARG A 47 49.89 44.32 11.01
CA ARG A 47 50.14 43.80 9.65
C ARG A 47 49.19 42.66 9.23
N VAL A 48 48.00 42.55 9.84
CA VAL A 48 47.04 41.44 9.62
C VAL A 48 45.74 41.88 8.92
N GLU A 49 45.71 43.04 8.28
CA GLU A 49 44.56 43.45 7.46
C GLU A 49 44.45 42.67 6.14
N GLU A 50 45.53 41.98 5.72
CA GLU A 50 45.58 41.25 4.44
C GLU A 50 45.22 39.75 4.55
N ARG A 51 45.12 39.16 5.76
CA ARG A 51 44.87 37.71 5.94
C ARG A 51 43.48 37.33 6.45
N THR A 52 42.70 38.26 7.01
CA THR A 52 41.26 38.05 7.31
C THR A 52 40.42 37.92 6.05
N SER A 53 40.82 38.58 4.96
CA SER A 53 40.25 38.39 3.62
C SER A 53 40.39 36.93 3.14
N MET A 54 41.55 36.31 3.37
CA MET A 54 41.83 34.95 2.89
C MET A 54 41.03 33.87 3.64
N LEU A 55 40.79 34.05 4.95
CA LEU A 55 39.95 33.14 5.74
C LEU A 55 38.46 33.29 5.40
N LEU A 56 37.96 34.51 5.17
CA LEU A 56 36.59 34.76 4.68
C LEU A 56 36.37 34.14 3.29
N TRP A 57 37.36 34.23 2.39
CA TRP A 57 37.34 33.54 1.10
C TRP A 57 37.35 32.02 1.25
N ALA A 58 38.16 31.46 2.15
CA ALA A 58 38.21 30.01 2.37
C ALA A 58 36.89 29.45 2.94
N PHE A 59 36.25 30.15 3.89
CA PHE A 59 34.92 29.78 4.40
C PHE A 59 33.82 29.95 3.34
N GLY A 60 33.87 31.02 2.54
CA GLY A 60 32.95 31.24 1.43
C GLY A 60 33.03 30.14 0.37
N ILE A 61 34.26 29.72 0.00
CA ILE A 61 34.50 28.60 -0.91
C ILE A 61 33.99 27.28 -0.31
N GLY A 62 34.23 27.03 0.98
CA GLY A 62 33.74 25.82 1.66
C GLY A 62 32.22 25.68 1.65
N ILE A 63 31.49 26.76 1.91
CA ILE A 63 30.02 26.80 1.83
C ILE A 63 29.54 26.64 0.38
N ALA A 64 30.19 27.29 -0.58
CA ALA A 64 29.85 27.14 -2.00
C ALA A 64 30.04 25.70 -2.50
N VAL A 65 31.09 25.00 -2.06
CA VAL A 65 31.32 23.58 -2.38
C VAL A 65 30.25 22.69 -1.74
N LEU A 66 29.87 22.93 -0.48
CA LEU A 66 28.79 22.17 0.17
C LEU A 66 27.42 22.41 -0.48
N LEU A 67 27.11 23.65 -0.89
CA LEU A 67 25.90 23.96 -1.65
C LEU A 67 25.94 23.35 -3.06
N ALA A 68 27.09 23.34 -3.72
CA ALA A 68 27.27 22.68 -5.02
C ALA A 68 27.12 21.15 -4.92
N PHE A 69 27.66 20.52 -3.87
CA PHE A 69 27.46 19.09 -3.61
C PHE A 69 26.02 18.78 -3.21
N GLY A 70 25.39 19.61 -2.35
CA GLY A 70 23.99 19.46 -1.96
C GLY A 70 23.04 19.60 -3.14
N THR A 71 23.29 20.57 -4.03
CA THR A 71 22.53 20.74 -5.28
C THR A 71 22.81 19.61 -6.27
N GLN A 72 24.04 19.13 -6.41
CA GLN A 72 24.34 17.95 -7.24
C GLN A 72 23.68 16.69 -6.70
N LEU A 73 23.69 16.44 -5.39
CA LEU A 73 22.97 15.32 -4.74
C LEU A 73 21.46 15.44 -4.94
N TYR A 74 20.91 16.64 -4.80
CA TYR A 74 19.50 16.92 -5.06
C TYR A 74 19.13 16.68 -6.54
N LEU A 75 19.96 17.15 -7.47
CA LEU A 75 19.78 16.92 -8.91
C LEU A 75 19.97 15.44 -9.28
N MET A 76 20.89 14.73 -8.65
CA MET A 76 21.07 13.29 -8.83
C MET A 76 19.86 12.51 -8.31
N ASN A 77 19.34 12.85 -7.13
CA ASN A 77 18.11 12.26 -6.60
C ASN A 77 16.91 12.54 -7.51
N GLY A 78 16.78 13.75 -8.04
CA GLY A 78 15.75 14.09 -9.02
C GLY A 78 15.87 13.28 -10.32
N ARG A 79 17.10 13.11 -10.84
CA ARG A 79 17.37 12.27 -12.02
C ARG A 79 17.09 10.80 -11.77
N VAL A 80 17.45 10.27 -10.59
CA VAL A 80 17.18 8.88 -10.20
C VAL A 80 15.66 8.65 -10.08
N PHE A 81 14.92 9.59 -9.49
CA PHE A 81 13.47 9.51 -9.42
C PHE A 81 12.81 9.55 -10.80
N ALA A 82 13.25 10.48 -11.67
CA ALA A 82 12.75 10.55 -13.04
C ALA A 82 13.09 9.29 -13.85
N LEU A 83 14.26 8.69 -13.62
CA LEU A 83 14.65 7.42 -14.23
C LEU A 83 13.75 6.26 -13.75
N ASP A 84 13.45 6.19 -12.46
CA ASP A 84 12.55 5.18 -11.89
C ASP A 84 11.13 5.27 -12.49
N GLU A 85 10.58 6.49 -12.62
CA GLU A 85 9.28 6.69 -13.26
C GLU A 85 9.30 6.35 -14.76
N ASN A 86 10.35 6.72 -15.50
CA ASN A 86 10.50 6.32 -16.90
C ASN A 86 10.61 4.80 -17.06
N VAL A 87 11.36 4.13 -16.19
CA VAL A 87 11.47 2.66 -16.18
C VAL A 87 10.11 2.02 -15.90
N LYS A 88 9.32 2.54 -14.96
CA LYS A 88 7.95 2.06 -14.70
C LYS A 88 7.04 2.26 -15.90
N GLN A 89 7.12 3.38 -16.60
CA GLN A 89 6.32 3.62 -17.81
C GLN A 89 6.66 2.65 -18.94
N VAL A 90 7.96 2.44 -19.20
CA VAL A 90 8.41 1.45 -20.20
C VAL A 90 7.97 0.05 -19.78
N ALA A 91 8.14 -0.32 -18.50
CA ALA A 91 7.71 -1.61 -17.99
C ALA A 91 6.19 -1.80 -18.13
N ALA A 92 5.39 -0.75 -17.87
CA ALA A 92 3.94 -0.77 -18.07
C ALA A 92 3.58 -1.05 -19.53
N GLY A 93 4.25 -0.38 -20.48
CA GLY A 93 4.05 -0.59 -21.92
C GLY A 93 4.43 -2.01 -22.37
N VAL A 94 5.56 -2.53 -21.90
CA VAL A 94 5.99 -3.91 -22.18
C VAL A 94 5.01 -4.94 -21.60
N SER A 95 4.57 -4.74 -20.35
CA SER A 95 3.56 -5.59 -19.73
C SER A 95 2.23 -5.54 -20.49
N ALA A 96 1.79 -4.37 -20.94
CA ALA A 96 0.57 -4.23 -21.75
C ALA A 96 0.64 -5.04 -23.04
N ILE A 97 1.71 -4.87 -23.84
CA ILE A 97 1.93 -5.62 -25.08
C ILE A 97 1.91 -7.12 -24.82
N ARG A 98 2.60 -7.56 -23.76
CA ARG A 98 2.70 -8.96 -23.39
C ARG A 98 1.34 -9.54 -23.00
N LEU A 99 0.55 -8.84 -22.18
CA LEU A 99 -0.79 -9.28 -21.81
C LEU A 99 -1.70 -9.41 -23.04
N THR A 100 -1.64 -8.46 -23.98
CA THR A 100 -2.39 -8.52 -25.24
C THR A 100 -2.03 -9.77 -26.03
N GLN A 101 -0.74 -10.06 -26.22
CA GLN A 101 -0.26 -11.26 -26.91
C GLN A 101 -0.73 -12.55 -26.23
N LEU A 102 -0.58 -12.65 -24.91
CA LEU A 102 -0.96 -13.85 -24.15
C LEU A 102 -2.48 -14.07 -24.17
N SER A 103 -3.27 -12.99 -24.23
CA SER A 103 -4.73 -13.06 -24.28
C SER A 103 -5.31 -13.49 -25.63
N ALA A 104 -4.50 -13.60 -26.68
CA ALA A 104 -4.94 -14.08 -27.98
C ALA A 104 -5.27 -15.59 -27.96
N GLU A 105 -4.61 -16.35 -27.07
CA GLU A 105 -4.86 -17.79 -26.89
C GLU A 105 -4.92 -18.10 -25.38
N PRO A 106 -6.00 -17.66 -24.70
CA PRO A 106 -6.09 -17.64 -23.24
C PRO A 106 -6.24 -19.04 -22.60
N THR A 107 -6.45 -20.08 -23.41
CA THR A 107 -6.57 -21.48 -22.96
C THR A 107 -5.23 -22.22 -22.95
N LYS A 108 -4.16 -21.66 -23.54
CA LYS A 108 -2.83 -22.29 -23.52
C LYS A 108 -2.22 -22.19 -22.11
N ALA A 109 -1.75 -23.33 -21.58
CA ALA A 109 -1.17 -23.42 -20.24
C ALA A 109 0.00 -22.46 -20.02
N GLU A 110 0.86 -22.29 -21.03
CA GLU A 110 1.95 -21.31 -21.00
C GLU A 110 1.41 -19.88 -20.87
N ASN A 111 0.40 -19.51 -21.64
CA ASN A 111 -0.18 -18.17 -21.61
C ASN A 111 -0.84 -17.84 -20.28
N ILE A 112 -1.52 -18.82 -19.68
CA ILE A 112 -2.10 -18.72 -18.34
C ILE A 112 -0.99 -18.42 -17.31
N SER A 113 0.06 -19.24 -17.29
CA SER A 113 1.17 -19.08 -16.33
C SER A 113 1.92 -17.76 -16.52
N GLN A 114 2.22 -17.37 -17.76
CA GLN A 114 2.94 -16.13 -18.05
C GLN A 114 2.11 -14.89 -17.71
N THR A 115 0.79 -14.93 -17.95
CA THR A 115 -0.13 -13.85 -17.57
C THR A 115 -0.09 -13.61 -16.07
N GLN A 116 -0.16 -14.68 -15.28
CA GLN A 116 -0.06 -14.59 -13.84
C GLN A 116 1.25 -13.95 -13.39
N LYS A 117 2.38 -14.38 -13.97
CA LYS A 117 3.71 -13.83 -13.67
C LYS A 117 3.79 -12.35 -13.99
N VAL A 118 3.32 -11.92 -15.17
CA VAL A 118 3.34 -10.51 -15.59
C VAL A 118 2.55 -9.64 -14.60
N LEU A 119 1.33 -10.05 -14.24
CA LEU A 119 0.50 -9.30 -13.31
C LEU A 119 1.08 -9.29 -11.89
N GLN A 120 1.64 -10.40 -11.41
CA GLN A 120 2.31 -10.47 -10.11
C GLN A 120 3.54 -9.57 -10.05
N GLN A 121 4.35 -9.57 -11.11
CA GLN A 121 5.51 -8.67 -11.25
C GLN A 121 5.07 -7.21 -11.28
N ALA A 122 3.97 -6.90 -11.98
CA ALA A 122 3.45 -5.54 -12.02
C ALA A 122 2.97 -5.05 -10.64
N ILE A 123 2.29 -5.91 -9.85
CA ILE A 123 1.92 -5.59 -8.46
C ILE A 123 3.18 -5.34 -7.62
N ALA A 124 4.15 -6.27 -7.66
CA ALA A 124 5.38 -6.18 -6.87
C ALA A 124 6.22 -4.95 -7.22
N GLY A 125 6.36 -4.65 -8.53
CA GLY A 125 7.05 -3.48 -9.04
C GLY A 125 6.25 -2.18 -8.95
N LYS A 126 5.01 -2.23 -8.41
CA LYS A 126 4.08 -1.10 -8.35
C LYS A 126 3.81 -0.45 -9.72
N ILE A 127 3.91 -1.23 -10.79
CA ILE A 127 3.75 -0.79 -12.18
C ILE A 127 2.26 -0.66 -12.48
N LYS A 128 1.85 0.49 -13.06
CA LYS A 128 0.48 0.76 -13.50
C LYS A 128 0.37 0.51 -15.01
N ILE A 129 -0.17 -0.65 -15.36
CA ILE A 129 -0.54 -1.02 -16.73
C ILE A 129 -1.82 -0.26 -17.08
N ASP A 130 -1.97 0.11 -18.34
CA ASP A 130 -3.18 0.73 -18.85
C ASP A 130 -4.43 -0.09 -18.48
N GLN A 131 -5.45 0.58 -17.91
CA GLN A 131 -6.63 -0.09 -17.38
C GLN A 131 -7.51 -0.70 -18.48
N GLU A 132 -7.51 -0.12 -19.68
CA GLU A 132 -8.27 -0.64 -20.80
C GLU A 132 -7.65 -1.94 -21.30
N VAL A 133 -6.31 -2.02 -21.35
CA VAL A 133 -5.60 -3.27 -21.66
C VAL A 133 -5.95 -4.34 -20.63
N VAL A 134 -5.83 -4.04 -19.33
CA VAL A 134 -6.16 -4.98 -18.24
C VAL A 134 -7.60 -5.48 -18.34
N ARG A 135 -8.55 -4.58 -18.64
CA ARG A 135 -9.96 -4.91 -18.83
C ARG A 135 -10.15 -5.85 -20.02
N ASN A 136 -9.65 -5.47 -21.19
CA ASN A 136 -9.86 -6.22 -22.44
C ASN A 136 -9.21 -7.61 -22.37
N THR A 137 -7.95 -7.69 -21.93
CA THR A 137 -7.25 -8.97 -21.82
C THR A 137 -7.83 -9.82 -20.69
N GLY A 138 -8.24 -9.21 -19.57
CA GLY A 138 -8.94 -9.90 -18.49
C GLY A 138 -10.27 -10.51 -18.94
N ILE A 139 -11.06 -9.81 -19.75
CA ILE A 139 -12.30 -10.32 -20.35
C ILE A 139 -12.01 -11.52 -21.26
N ASN A 140 -10.94 -11.51 -22.06
CA ASN A 140 -10.60 -12.67 -22.89
C ASN A 140 -10.33 -13.94 -22.06
N PHE A 141 -9.58 -13.82 -20.95
CA PHE A 141 -9.36 -14.93 -20.01
C PHE A 141 -10.65 -15.32 -19.27
N MET A 142 -11.50 -14.36 -18.94
CA MET A 142 -12.81 -14.60 -18.31
C MET A 142 -13.72 -15.42 -19.23
N GLN A 143 -13.83 -15.04 -20.50
CA GLN A 143 -14.60 -15.75 -21.50
C GLN A 143 -14.06 -17.17 -21.72
N ALA A 144 -12.74 -17.32 -21.80
CA ALA A 144 -12.08 -18.61 -21.98
C ALA A 144 -12.15 -19.55 -20.76
N SER A 145 -12.55 -19.02 -19.59
CA SER A 145 -12.92 -19.84 -18.43
C SER A 145 -14.25 -20.56 -18.62
N TYR A 146 -14.93 -20.33 -19.74
CA TYR A 146 -16.09 -21.06 -20.21
C TYR A 146 -15.84 -21.57 -21.63
N THR A 147 -16.30 -22.79 -21.91
CA THR A 147 -16.30 -23.36 -23.25
C THR A 147 -17.53 -22.86 -24.03
N ALA A 148 -17.52 -23.06 -25.35
CA ALA A 148 -18.63 -22.68 -26.21
C ALA A 148 -19.96 -23.38 -25.85
N ASP A 149 -19.91 -24.58 -25.26
CA ASP A 149 -21.06 -25.32 -24.74
C ASP A 149 -21.44 -24.94 -23.29
N GLY A 150 -20.87 -23.86 -22.75
CA GLY A 150 -21.19 -23.32 -21.43
C GLY A 150 -20.60 -24.09 -20.25
N LYS A 151 -19.70 -25.05 -20.49
CA LYS A 151 -18.98 -25.75 -19.43
C LYS A 151 -17.84 -24.89 -18.91
N THR A 152 -17.49 -25.08 -17.65
CA THR A 152 -16.38 -24.38 -17.01
C THR A 152 -15.03 -24.95 -17.44
N ASN A 153 -14.06 -24.07 -17.71
CA ASN A 153 -12.65 -24.41 -17.89
C ASN A 153 -11.84 -23.91 -16.67
N PRO A 154 -11.72 -24.72 -15.60
CA PRO A 154 -11.09 -24.29 -14.37
C PRO A 154 -9.59 -23.98 -14.50
N ALA A 155 -8.92 -24.46 -15.56
CA ALA A 155 -7.50 -24.20 -15.78
C ALA A 155 -7.19 -22.71 -16.03
N VAL A 156 -8.14 -21.97 -16.60
CA VAL A 156 -7.99 -20.54 -16.95
C VAL A 156 -8.28 -19.63 -15.76
N TRP A 157 -9.11 -20.11 -14.83
CA TRP A 157 -9.62 -19.32 -13.71
C TRP A 157 -8.54 -18.66 -12.83
N PRO A 158 -7.40 -19.32 -12.52
CA PRO A 158 -6.33 -18.68 -11.76
C PRO A 158 -5.73 -17.44 -12.44
N ALA A 159 -5.76 -17.33 -13.78
CA ALA A 159 -5.33 -16.11 -14.47
C ALA A 159 -6.37 -15.00 -14.32
N VAL A 160 -7.67 -15.33 -14.39
CA VAL A 160 -8.76 -14.39 -14.12
C VAL A 160 -8.67 -13.80 -12.72
N GLN A 161 -8.49 -14.64 -11.70
CA GLN A 161 -8.31 -14.18 -10.32
C GLN A 161 -7.14 -13.20 -10.19
N GLN A 162 -6.05 -13.42 -10.95
CA GLN A 162 -4.93 -12.51 -10.96
C GLN A 162 -5.24 -11.15 -11.61
N TYR A 163 -6.09 -11.10 -12.64
CA TYR A 163 -6.60 -9.84 -13.18
C TYR A 163 -7.46 -9.08 -12.17
N LEU A 164 -8.33 -9.77 -11.43
CA LEU A 164 -9.13 -9.15 -10.37
C LEU A 164 -8.24 -8.59 -9.24
N ASN A 165 -7.23 -9.36 -8.82
CA ASN A 165 -6.22 -8.92 -7.85
C ASN A 165 -5.49 -7.66 -8.34
N TYR A 166 -5.09 -7.64 -9.62
CA TYR A 166 -4.42 -6.50 -10.23
C TYR A 166 -5.32 -5.26 -10.28
N LYS A 167 -6.61 -5.43 -10.62
CA LYS A 167 -7.58 -4.35 -10.62
C LYS A 167 -7.77 -3.75 -9.23
N ALA A 168 -7.86 -4.57 -8.19
CA ALA A 168 -7.94 -4.07 -6.81
C ALA A 168 -6.65 -3.36 -6.37
N PHE A 169 -5.49 -3.80 -6.84
CA PHE A 169 -4.23 -3.08 -6.65
C PHE A 169 -4.23 -1.67 -7.29
N LEU A 170 -4.80 -1.53 -8.50
CA LEU A 170 -4.91 -0.23 -9.17
C LEU A 170 -5.79 0.76 -8.39
N ASN A 171 -6.71 0.26 -7.57
CA ASN A 171 -7.61 1.07 -6.74
C ASN A 171 -6.97 1.56 -5.43
N ARG A 172 -5.70 1.29 -5.16
CA ARG A 172 -5.00 1.68 -3.90
C ARG A 172 -5.03 3.19 -3.60
N ASP A 173 -5.14 4.02 -4.63
CA ASP A 173 -5.11 5.48 -4.49
C ASP A 173 -6.52 6.08 -4.26
N VAL A 174 -7.59 5.26 -4.32
CA VAL A 174 -8.98 5.72 -4.10
C VAL A 174 -9.13 6.39 -2.73
N GLU A 175 -8.47 5.86 -1.71
CA GLU A 175 -8.59 6.35 -0.34
C GLU A 175 -8.09 7.78 -0.14
N ALA A 176 -7.03 8.17 -0.84
CA ALA A 176 -6.51 9.54 -0.77
C ALA A 176 -7.56 10.59 -1.19
N SER A 177 -8.59 10.18 -1.94
CA SER A 177 -9.69 11.05 -2.35
C SER A 177 -10.86 11.14 -1.35
N LEU A 178 -10.88 10.32 -0.29
CA LEU A 178 -12.03 10.18 0.61
C LEU A 178 -11.98 11.06 1.87
N GLY A 179 -10.86 11.76 2.10
CA GLY A 179 -10.68 12.65 3.25
C GLY A 179 -10.29 11.93 4.54
N ASN A 180 -10.53 12.57 5.69
CA ASN A 180 -10.18 12.01 6.99
C ASN A 180 -11.05 10.79 7.32
N LEU A 181 -10.40 9.70 7.71
CA LEU A 181 -11.07 8.51 8.24
C LEU A 181 -11.47 8.75 9.69
N GLU A 182 -12.73 8.51 10.02
CA GLU A 182 -13.21 8.54 11.39
C GLU A 182 -13.39 7.12 11.91
N VAL A 183 -12.79 6.84 13.07
CA VAL A 183 -13.05 5.61 13.83
C VAL A 183 -14.35 5.81 14.59
N THR A 184 -15.30 4.88 14.48
CA THR A 184 -16.50 4.89 15.33
C THR A 184 -16.07 4.99 16.80
N THR A 185 -16.41 6.09 17.45
CA THR A 185 -16.76 6.03 18.86
C THR A 185 -18.23 5.61 18.90
N LYS A 186 -18.51 4.40 19.38
CA LYS A 186 -19.87 3.87 19.55
C LYS A 186 -20.82 4.95 20.08
N GLY A 187 -21.86 5.27 19.32
CA GLY A 187 -22.98 6.09 19.79
C GLY A 187 -23.70 6.77 18.63
N TYR A 188 -25.03 6.67 18.62
CA TYR A 188 -26.01 7.49 17.88
C TYR A 188 -26.66 6.95 16.59
N SER A 189 -26.04 6.06 15.80
CA SER A 189 -26.78 5.45 14.67
C SER A 189 -27.60 4.23 15.12
N LYS A 190 -28.87 4.17 14.74
CA LYS A 190 -29.73 2.99 14.92
C LYS A 190 -29.46 1.91 13.86
N TYR A 191 -28.85 2.31 12.74
CA TYR A 191 -28.40 1.39 11.71
C TYR A 191 -27.23 0.55 12.24
N ARG A 192 -27.28 -0.77 12.02
CA ARG A 192 -26.27 -1.74 12.49
C ARG A 192 -25.54 -2.36 11.32
N GLU A 193 -24.36 -1.90 11.00
CA GLU A 193 -23.55 -2.52 9.96
C GLU A 193 -23.35 -4.02 10.22
N THR A 194 -23.54 -4.83 9.19
CA THR A 194 -23.35 -6.28 9.26
C THR A 194 -22.45 -6.71 8.11
N VAL A 195 -21.40 -7.47 8.42
CA VAL A 195 -20.49 -8.05 7.43
C VAL A 195 -20.27 -9.52 7.78
N THR A 196 -20.25 -10.38 6.76
CA THR A 196 -19.93 -11.79 6.93
C THR A 196 -18.43 -12.00 6.76
N ILE A 197 -17.77 -12.44 7.82
CA ILE A 197 -16.32 -12.71 7.85
C ILE A 197 -16.09 -14.16 8.26
N ILE A 198 -15.22 -14.86 7.52
CA ILE A 198 -14.70 -16.17 7.95
C ILE A 198 -13.32 -15.96 8.58
N PRO A 199 -13.17 -16.21 9.89
CA PRO A 199 -11.88 -16.11 10.55
C PRO A 199 -10.97 -17.28 10.15
N VAL A 200 -9.72 -16.97 9.80
CA VAL A 200 -8.70 -17.97 9.46
C VAL A 200 -7.94 -18.45 10.71
N GLU A 201 -7.85 -17.60 11.75
CA GLU A 201 -7.16 -17.91 13.00
C GLU A 201 -8.14 -18.10 14.16
N LYS A 202 -7.74 -18.84 15.20
CA LYS A 202 -8.57 -19.01 16.40
C LYS A 202 -8.47 -17.75 17.29
N PRO A 203 -9.53 -17.33 17.99
CA PRO A 203 -9.49 -16.18 18.91
C PRO A 203 -8.40 -16.31 20.00
N PRO A 204 -7.92 -15.19 20.59
CA PRO A 204 -8.39 -13.82 20.40
C PRO A 204 -7.69 -13.12 19.23
N HIS A 205 -8.42 -12.83 18.15
CA HIS A 205 -8.00 -11.99 17.03
C HIS A 205 -9.08 -10.92 16.80
N HIS A 206 -8.67 -9.70 16.45
CA HIS A 206 -9.59 -8.68 15.93
C HIS A 206 -9.58 -8.80 14.41
N PRO A 207 -10.54 -9.52 13.81
CA PRO A 207 -10.47 -9.95 12.42
C PRO A 207 -10.49 -8.79 11.41
N PHE A 208 -11.18 -7.70 11.77
CA PHE A 208 -11.38 -6.55 10.90
C PHE A 208 -11.74 -5.30 11.73
N GLY A 209 -11.59 -4.14 11.11
CA GLY A 209 -12.16 -2.88 11.56
C GLY A 209 -13.18 -2.35 10.55
N VAL A 210 -14.26 -1.77 11.05
CA VAL A 210 -15.19 -0.97 10.24
C VAL A 210 -14.98 0.50 10.58
N PHE A 211 -14.65 1.29 9.57
CA PHE A 211 -14.41 2.73 9.65
C PHE A 211 -15.40 3.46 8.76
N TYR A 212 -15.43 4.78 8.89
CA TYR A 212 -16.26 5.64 8.07
C TYR A 212 -15.47 6.76 7.44
N ALA A 213 -15.98 7.25 6.31
CA ALA A 213 -15.40 8.38 5.60
C ALA A 213 -16.50 9.18 4.90
N GLY A 214 -16.17 10.43 4.56
CA GLY A 214 -17.02 11.29 3.73
C GLY A 214 -18.20 11.97 4.44
N GLY A 215 -18.30 11.85 5.77
CA GLY A 215 -19.29 12.55 6.60
C GLY A 215 -20.72 12.01 6.48
N HIS A 216 -21.67 12.82 6.96
CA HIS A 216 -23.10 12.50 6.94
C HIS A 216 -23.78 12.98 5.64
N VAL A 217 -24.70 12.17 5.12
CA VAL A 217 -25.48 12.39 3.90
C VAL A 217 -26.93 11.93 4.10
N ASP A 218 -27.84 12.32 3.21
CA ASP A 218 -29.21 11.84 3.26
C ASP A 218 -29.29 10.32 2.95
N PRO A 219 -30.36 9.63 3.40
CA PRO A 219 -30.47 8.17 3.26
C PRO A 219 -30.38 7.64 1.82
N ALA A 220 -30.67 8.45 0.79
CA ALA A 220 -30.56 8.01 -0.59
C ALA A 220 -29.09 7.90 -1.05
N HIS A 221 -28.18 8.66 -0.43
CA HIS A 221 -26.74 8.64 -0.70
C HIS A 221 -25.92 7.93 0.38
N ALA A 222 -26.56 7.55 1.49
CA ALA A 222 -25.90 6.83 2.57
C ALA A 222 -25.45 5.43 2.15
N ALA A 223 -24.40 4.95 2.80
CA ALA A 223 -23.87 3.62 2.65
C ALA A 223 -24.86 2.57 3.19
N ARG A 224 -24.78 1.36 2.67
CA ARG A 224 -25.50 0.19 3.23
C ARG A 224 -24.52 -0.97 3.33
N LEU A 225 -24.64 -1.70 4.42
CA LEU A 225 -23.84 -2.87 4.74
C LEU A 225 -24.71 -3.79 5.59
N GLU A 226 -25.48 -4.65 4.94
CA GLU A 226 -26.49 -5.50 5.58
C GLU A 226 -26.74 -6.79 4.78
N PRO A 227 -27.27 -7.86 5.42
CA PRO A 227 -27.69 -9.06 4.70
C PRO A 227 -28.96 -8.81 3.88
N LEU A 228 -29.06 -9.43 2.70
CA LEU A 228 -30.24 -9.34 1.83
C LEU A 228 -31.50 -9.96 2.45
N ASP A 229 -31.35 -10.95 3.33
CA ASP A 229 -32.47 -11.65 3.97
C ASP A 229 -33.03 -10.95 5.21
N SER A 230 -32.34 -9.92 5.70
CA SER A 230 -32.79 -9.15 6.87
C SER A 230 -32.43 -7.67 6.68
N PRO A 231 -33.01 -7.00 5.67
CA PRO A 231 -32.74 -5.59 5.40
C PRO A 231 -33.17 -4.74 6.59
N GLN A 232 -32.40 -3.70 6.90
CA GLN A 232 -32.71 -2.80 7.99
C GLN A 232 -33.72 -1.75 7.57
N THR A 233 -34.62 -1.45 8.50
CA THR A 233 -35.65 -0.43 8.36
C THR A 233 -35.15 0.96 8.78
N GLU A 234 -34.12 1.01 9.62
CA GLU A 234 -33.57 2.26 10.12
C GLU A 234 -32.73 2.95 9.02
N PRO A 235 -32.84 4.27 8.85
CA PRO A 235 -32.02 4.98 7.89
C PRO A 235 -30.55 4.99 8.35
N ASN A 236 -29.65 4.86 7.38
CA ASN A 236 -28.26 5.22 7.58
C ASN A 236 -28.04 6.66 7.08
N ASP A 237 -27.06 7.35 7.64
CA ASP A 237 -26.64 8.68 7.26
C ASP A 237 -25.15 8.76 6.93
N ILE A 238 -24.39 7.67 7.07
CA ILE A 238 -22.97 7.67 6.77
C ILE A 238 -22.69 7.52 5.27
N LYS A 239 -21.81 8.35 4.69
CA LYS A 239 -21.51 8.30 3.25
C LYS A 239 -20.77 7.03 2.81
N TYR A 240 -19.72 6.61 3.51
CA TYR A 240 -18.94 5.42 3.18
C TYR A 240 -18.66 4.54 4.40
N TYR A 241 -18.81 3.22 4.21
CA TYR A 241 -18.22 2.22 5.11
C TYR A 241 -16.88 1.73 4.56
N ILE A 242 -15.88 1.63 5.42
CA ILE A 242 -14.58 1.03 5.08
C ILE A 242 -14.39 -0.22 5.92
N ILE A 243 -14.37 -1.37 5.26
CA ILE A 243 -14.06 -2.67 5.85
C ILE A 243 -12.56 -2.90 5.66
N GLN A 244 -11.78 -2.68 6.71
CA GLN A 244 -10.36 -2.97 6.71
C GLN A 244 -10.11 -4.34 7.34
N ILE A 245 -9.58 -5.25 6.54
CA ILE A 245 -9.18 -6.57 7.05
C ILE A 245 -7.77 -6.43 7.61
N MET A 246 -7.63 -6.69 8.92
CA MET A 246 -6.37 -6.51 9.64
C MET A 246 -5.55 -7.80 9.73
N SER A 247 -6.16 -8.92 9.35
CA SER A 247 -5.64 -10.29 9.47
C SER A 247 -5.73 -11.00 8.11
N ARG A 248 -5.59 -12.34 8.11
CA ARG A 248 -5.80 -13.17 6.92
C ARG A 248 -7.27 -13.54 6.67
N ASP A 249 -8.21 -12.86 7.33
CA ASP A 249 -9.61 -13.23 7.29
C ASP A 249 -10.27 -12.94 5.94
N ILE A 250 -11.40 -13.58 5.73
CA ILE A 250 -12.06 -13.64 4.43
C ILE A 250 -13.39 -12.90 4.52
N VAL A 251 -13.56 -11.88 3.68
CA VAL A 251 -14.84 -11.19 3.47
C VAL A 251 -15.71 -12.01 2.53
N VAL A 252 -16.88 -12.40 3.00
CA VAL A 252 -17.86 -13.15 2.20
C VAL A 252 -18.85 -12.16 1.58
N LEU A 253 -18.95 -12.21 0.25
CA LEU A 253 -19.84 -11.35 -0.51
C LEU A 253 -21.26 -11.90 -0.66
N ASP A 254 -21.43 -13.21 -0.53
CA ASP A 254 -22.73 -13.87 -0.68
C ASP A 254 -23.74 -13.38 0.36
N ASN A 255 -24.97 -13.17 -0.11
CA ASN A 255 -26.12 -12.70 0.65
C ASN A 255 -26.00 -11.28 1.23
N MET A 256 -25.14 -10.43 0.67
CA MET A 256 -24.92 -9.07 1.15
C MET A 256 -25.49 -8.01 0.21
N TRP A 257 -26.02 -6.93 0.81
CA TRP A 257 -26.23 -5.64 0.15
C TRP A 257 -25.17 -4.67 0.65
N MET A 258 -24.29 -4.28 -0.27
CA MET A 258 -23.22 -3.32 -0.04
C MET A 258 -23.43 -2.11 -0.93
N LYS A 259 -23.62 -0.94 -0.34
CA LYS A 259 -23.71 0.35 -1.03
C LYS A 259 -22.68 1.32 -0.45
N ASN A 260 -21.90 2.00 -1.31
CA ASN A 260 -20.84 2.90 -0.89
C ASN A 260 -19.89 2.26 0.14
N VAL A 261 -19.45 1.03 -0.15
CA VAL A 261 -18.56 0.25 0.72
C VAL A 261 -17.19 0.15 0.08
N ILE A 262 -16.15 0.27 0.91
CA ILE A 262 -14.77 0.07 0.51
C ILE A 262 -14.24 -1.13 1.29
N ILE A 263 -13.87 -2.19 0.58
CA ILE A 263 -13.24 -3.36 1.17
C ILE A 263 -11.75 -3.23 0.88
N ARG A 264 -10.90 -3.32 1.93
CA ARG A 264 -9.46 -3.21 1.75
C ARG A 264 -8.63 -4.24 2.50
N ASP A 265 -7.48 -4.53 1.90
CA ASP A 265 -6.40 -5.36 2.46
C ASP A 265 -6.82 -6.80 2.82
N GLY A 266 -7.93 -7.28 2.24
CA GLY A 266 -8.54 -8.56 2.58
C GLY A 266 -8.57 -9.59 1.46
N THR A 267 -8.86 -10.85 1.82
CA THR A 267 -9.28 -11.87 0.86
C THR A 267 -10.79 -11.83 0.71
N VAL A 268 -11.28 -11.88 -0.52
CA VAL A 268 -12.70 -11.82 -0.86
C VAL A 268 -13.14 -13.18 -1.38
N GLN A 269 -14.23 -13.68 -0.81
CA GLN A 269 -14.91 -14.90 -1.22
C GLN A 269 -16.26 -14.58 -1.86
N TYR A 270 -16.54 -15.27 -2.96
CA TYR A 270 -17.85 -15.26 -3.60
C TYR A 270 -18.15 -16.64 -4.18
N GLY A 271 -19.23 -17.26 -3.72
CA GLY A 271 -19.70 -18.57 -4.12
C GLY A 271 -20.73 -18.56 -5.25
N GLY A 272 -21.05 -17.39 -5.83
CA GLY A 272 -22.12 -17.27 -6.85
C GLY A 272 -23.52 -17.08 -6.27
N GLY A 273 -23.63 -16.80 -4.97
CA GLY A 273 -24.88 -16.47 -4.29
C GLY A 273 -25.45 -15.12 -4.70
N ARG A 274 -26.57 -14.74 -4.09
CA ARG A 274 -27.19 -13.42 -4.29
C ARG A 274 -26.27 -12.35 -3.73
N ILE A 275 -26.19 -11.21 -4.40
CA ILE A 275 -25.45 -10.04 -3.93
C ILE A 275 -26.01 -8.79 -4.60
N VAL A 276 -25.95 -7.67 -3.89
CA VAL A 276 -26.15 -6.33 -4.45
C VAL A 276 -24.95 -5.47 -4.08
N LEU A 277 -24.19 -5.06 -5.09
CA LEU A 277 -23.12 -4.08 -5.00
C LEU A 277 -23.60 -2.80 -5.68
N ASP A 278 -23.58 -1.69 -4.95
CA ASP A 278 -23.85 -0.35 -5.47
C ASP A 278 -22.69 0.56 -5.07
N SER A 279 -21.84 0.92 -6.03
CA SER A 279 -20.68 1.77 -5.79
C SER A 279 -19.71 1.20 -4.74
N VAL A 280 -19.26 -0.05 -4.94
CA VAL A 280 -18.33 -0.75 -4.05
C VAL A 280 -16.90 -0.71 -4.58
N TYR A 281 -15.94 -0.43 -3.71
CA TYR A 281 -14.52 -0.37 -4.04
C TYR A 281 -13.78 -1.56 -3.43
N PHE A 282 -13.01 -2.26 -4.26
CA PHE A 282 -12.06 -3.28 -3.81
C PHE A 282 -10.65 -2.70 -3.88
N VAL A 283 -10.00 -2.57 -2.73
CA VAL A 283 -8.71 -1.89 -2.59
C VAL A 283 -7.69 -2.87 -2.04
N ASN A 284 -6.68 -3.22 -2.84
CA ASN A 284 -5.65 -4.19 -2.45
C ASN A 284 -6.24 -5.56 -1.98
N CYS A 285 -7.40 -5.94 -2.54
CA CYS A 285 -8.06 -7.21 -2.25
C CYS A 285 -7.48 -8.38 -3.05
N LYS A 286 -7.66 -9.59 -2.51
CA LYS A 286 -7.35 -10.87 -3.20
C LYS A 286 -8.62 -11.66 -3.46
N PHE A 287 -8.84 -12.11 -4.69
CA PHE A 287 -10.03 -12.84 -5.16
C PHE A 287 -9.78 -14.35 -5.32
N ASN A 288 -8.82 -14.90 -4.56
CA ASN A 288 -8.40 -16.29 -4.70
C ASN A 288 -9.49 -17.30 -4.27
N LEU A 289 -10.55 -16.84 -3.59
CA LEU A 289 -11.69 -17.63 -3.13
C LEU A 289 -12.98 -17.37 -3.93
N PHE A 290 -12.88 -16.76 -5.11
CA PHE A 290 -13.97 -16.74 -6.07
C PHE A 290 -14.18 -18.13 -6.68
N GLN A 291 -15.38 -18.70 -6.50
CA GLN A 291 -15.75 -19.93 -7.17
C GLN A 291 -16.08 -19.67 -8.64
N LEU A 292 -15.71 -20.56 -9.55
CA LEU A 292 -16.05 -20.44 -10.96
C LEU A 292 -17.53 -20.78 -11.16
N THR A 293 -18.37 -19.75 -11.21
CA THR A 293 -19.82 -19.83 -11.47
C THR A 293 -20.23 -18.75 -12.47
N PRO A 294 -21.35 -18.90 -13.21
CA PRO A 294 -21.79 -17.88 -14.17
C PRO A 294 -21.90 -16.49 -13.53
N ARG A 295 -22.41 -16.39 -12.30
CA ARG A 295 -22.49 -15.11 -11.59
C ARG A 295 -21.13 -14.57 -11.18
N SER A 296 -20.16 -15.43 -10.86
CA SER A 296 -18.78 -15.00 -10.58
C SER A 296 -18.09 -14.46 -11.83
N LYS A 297 -18.46 -14.98 -13.01
CA LYS A 297 -18.03 -14.43 -14.30
C LYS A 297 -18.56 -13.01 -14.47
N ASP A 298 -19.86 -12.84 -14.34
CA ASP A 298 -20.52 -11.54 -14.51
C ASP A 298 -20.03 -10.51 -13.49
N LEU A 299 -19.86 -10.91 -12.22
CA LEU A 299 -19.27 -10.06 -11.18
C LEU A 299 -17.82 -9.71 -11.51
N GLY A 300 -17.02 -10.67 -11.97
CA GLY A 300 -15.64 -10.43 -12.38
C GLY A 300 -15.54 -9.45 -13.56
N GLU A 301 -16.43 -9.55 -14.54
CA GLU A 301 -16.54 -8.58 -15.64
C GLU A 301 -16.89 -7.18 -15.12
N ALA A 302 -17.84 -7.07 -14.17
CA ALA A 302 -18.20 -5.81 -13.54
C ALA A 302 -17.02 -5.18 -12.76
N ILE A 303 -16.23 -5.99 -12.03
CA ILE A 303 -15.03 -5.53 -11.30
C ILE A 303 -13.98 -5.00 -12.28
N LEU A 304 -13.76 -5.68 -13.40
CA LEU A 304 -12.78 -5.25 -14.41
C LEU A 304 -13.24 -3.99 -15.17
N ALA A 305 -14.56 -3.85 -15.39
CA ALA A 305 -15.14 -2.78 -16.19
C ALA A 305 -15.03 -1.40 -15.53
N SER A 306 -15.34 -1.28 -14.24
CA SER A 306 -15.42 0.03 -13.57
C SER A 306 -14.91 0.01 -12.13
N THR A 307 -14.46 1.19 -11.70
CA THR A 307 -14.23 1.52 -10.28
C THR A 307 -15.02 2.81 -9.99
N PRO A 308 -15.99 2.81 -9.06
CA PRO A 308 -16.43 1.67 -8.26
C PRO A 308 -17.18 0.59 -9.07
N THR A 309 -17.40 -0.57 -8.43
CA THR A 309 -18.15 -1.70 -8.98
C THR A 309 -19.61 -1.64 -8.56
N THR A 310 -20.50 -1.75 -9.55
CA THR A 310 -21.95 -1.92 -9.35
C THR A 310 -22.39 -3.22 -10.02
N PHE A 311 -23.08 -4.08 -9.27
CA PHE A 311 -23.48 -5.42 -9.72
C PHE A 311 -24.68 -5.91 -8.93
N ASN A 312 -25.65 -6.54 -9.60
CA ASN A 312 -26.85 -7.07 -8.95
C ASN A 312 -27.15 -8.50 -9.43
N ALA A 313 -26.97 -9.47 -8.53
CA ALA A 313 -27.37 -10.86 -8.73
C ALA A 313 -28.50 -11.28 -7.78
N ASN A 314 -29.33 -10.32 -7.33
CA ASN A 314 -30.48 -10.56 -6.46
C ASN A 314 -31.72 -11.07 -7.21
N VAL A 315 -31.62 -11.35 -8.50
CA VAL A 315 -32.75 -11.84 -9.28
C VAL A 315 -32.98 -13.32 -8.95
N ASN A 316 -34.17 -13.63 -8.43
CA ASN A 316 -34.68 -14.99 -8.36
C ASN A 316 -34.74 -15.55 -9.80
N ALA A 317 -33.93 -16.56 -10.11
CA ALA A 317 -33.98 -17.29 -11.38
C ALA A 317 -35.37 -17.89 -11.71
N LYS A 318 -36.30 -17.86 -10.75
CA LYS A 318 -37.71 -18.26 -10.91
C LYS A 318 -38.56 -17.30 -11.76
N LEU A 319 -38.09 -16.09 -12.09
CA LEU A 319 -38.85 -15.10 -12.88
C LEU A 319 -38.41 -14.96 -14.35
N LEU A 320 -37.42 -15.75 -14.81
CA LEU A 320 -37.05 -15.82 -16.24
C LEU A 320 -37.62 -17.08 -16.94
N GLY A 321 -38.49 -17.82 -16.26
CA GLY A 321 -39.28 -18.90 -16.85
C GLY A 321 -40.72 -18.45 -17.05
N LYS A 322 -41.07 -18.18 -18.33
CA LYS A 322 -42.41 -17.89 -18.90
C LYS A 322 -42.77 -16.40 -19.06
N SER A 323 -42.44 -15.86 -20.24
CA SER A 323 -43.48 -15.36 -21.12
C SER A 323 -43.37 -16.17 -22.41
N ASN A 324 -44.43 -16.93 -22.71
CA ASN A 324 -44.70 -17.33 -24.10
C ASN A 324 -45.06 -16.09 -24.93
#